data_AF-A0AAU4B273-F1
#
_entry.id   AF-A0AAU4B273-F1
#
_cell.length_a   1.000
_cell.length_b   1.000
_cell.length_c   1.000
_cell.angle_alpha   90.00
_cell.angle_beta   90.00
_cell.angle_gamma   90.00
#
_symmetry.space_group_name_H-M   'P 1'
#
loop_
_entity.id
_entity.type
_entity.pdbx_description
1 polymer ?
#
loop_
_entity_poly.entity_id
_entity_poly.type
_entity_poly.pdbx_seq_one_letter_code
_entity_poly.pdbx_strand_id
1 'polypeptide(L)'
;MIQHDLVSAVRQLCRADPGVRAALMYGSFAAGQGDEHSDIEFWLFFDPAARAALDPAAWCAEVAPVNLVVRNEFGTHVAFFPGPVRGEFHFATTGDIGSVADWPARGAAVDAMVVVDRDGRLAPVLAGLPEHPAIPGDPAEIADLCGRFANWLVLALHVTARGELLRARDALGHAARHLLWMARLAEDSTAHWLTPSRAAEAELPARTVAAVAESSPASLWREGRERWLALLAAAGGEPPAALFAELDRLTA
;
A
#
# COMPACT_ATOMS: atom_id res chain seq x y z
N MET A 1 -14.08 -13.08 -14.99
CA MET A 1 -13.26 -11.84 -15.02
C MET A 1 -11.90 -12.25 -15.53
N ILE A 2 -11.30 -11.49 -16.46
CA ILE A 2 -10.00 -11.83 -17.05
C ILE A 2 -8.91 -12.02 -15.97
N GLN A 3 -9.01 -11.31 -14.84
CA GLN A 3 -8.13 -11.48 -13.68
C GLN A 3 -8.12 -12.92 -13.15
N HIS A 4 -9.28 -13.59 -13.07
CA HIS A 4 -9.34 -14.99 -12.62
C HIS A 4 -8.62 -15.94 -13.58
N ASP A 5 -8.75 -15.68 -14.88
CA ASP A 5 -8.08 -16.48 -15.91
C ASP A 5 -6.56 -16.28 -15.82
N LEU A 6 -6.11 -15.03 -15.63
CA LEU A 6 -4.69 -14.70 -15.43
C LEU A 6 -4.13 -15.32 -14.14
N VAL A 7 -4.85 -15.21 -13.01
CA VAL A 7 -4.46 -15.84 -11.73
C VAL A 7 -4.34 -17.36 -11.91
N SER A 8 -5.30 -17.97 -12.62
CA SER A 8 -5.25 -19.41 -12.92
C SER A 8 -4.05 -19.77 -13.79
N ALA A 9 -3.76 -18.99 -14.84
CA ALA A 9 -2.61 -19.19 -15.71
C ALA A 9 -1.28 -19.06 -14.93
N VAL A 10 -1.12 -18.03 -14.11
CA VAL A 10 0.06 -17.87 -13.23
C VAL A 10 0.23 -19.07 -12.31
N ARG A 11 -0.84 -19.51 -11.63
CA ARG A 11 -0.80 -20.69 -10.75
C ARG A 11 -0.39 -21.95 -11.50
N GLN A 12 -0.88 -22.15 -12.72
CA GLN A 12 -0.51 -23.29 -13.57
C GLN A 12 0.96 -23.23 -13.97
N LEU A 13 1.44 -22.07 -14.45
CA LEU A 13 2.85 -21.88 -14.82
C LEU A 13 3.79 -22.12 -13.65
N CYS A 14 3.49 -21.55 -12.47
CA CYS A 14 4.30 -21.77 -11.26
C CYS A 14 4.40 -23.26 -10.89
N ARG A 15 3.29 -24.01 -11.03
CA ARG A 15 3.26 -25.45 -10.72
C ARG A 15 4.00 -26.29 -11.75
N ALA A 16 3.92 -25.90 -13.02
CA ALA A 16 4.54 -26.62 -14.14
C ALA A 16 6.04 -26.34 -14.26
N ASP A 17 6.50 -25.12 -13.98
CA ASP A 17 7.90 -24.73 -14.08
C ASP A 17 8.68 -25.22 -12.84
N PRO A 18 9.59 -26.20 -12.96
CA PRO A 18 10.39 -26.71 -11.83
C PRO A 18 11.38 -25.67 -11.27
N GLY A 19 11.68 -24.61 -12.03
CA GLY A 19 12.53 -23.50 -11.62
C GLY A 19 11.90 -22.60 -10.54
N VAL A 20 10.56 -22.52 -10.49
CA VAL A 20 9.81 -21.74 -9.48
C VAL A 20 9.73 -22.49 -8.15
N ARG A 21 10.73 -22.36 -7.29
CA ARG A 21 10.80 -23.11 -6.02
C ARG A 21 9.70 -22.75 -5.03
N ALA A 22 9.33 -21.47 -4.98
CA ALA A 22 8.19 -21.01 -4.21
C ALA A 22 7.50 -19.85 -4.92
N ALA A 23 6.22 -19.66 -4.64
CA ALA A 23 5.45 -18.54 -5.14
C ALA A 23 4.31 -18.20 -4.18
N LEU A 24 4.04 -16.91 -4.00
CA LEU A 24 2.85 -16.41 -3.31
C LEU A 24 2.10 -15.41 -4.17
N MET A 25 0.81 -15.33 -3.93
CA MET A 25 -0.10 -14.27 -4.34
C MET A 25 -0.38 -13.38 -3.14
N TYR A 26 -0.49 -12.08 -3.34
CA TYR A 26 -0.93 -11.13 -2.32
C TYR A 26 -1.98 -10.18 -2.91
N GLY A 27 -2.38 -9.16 -2.16
CA GLY A 27 -3.36 -8.19 -2.62
C GLY A 27 -4.81 -8.65 -2.52
N SER A 28 -5.69 -7.98 -3.27
CA SER A 28 -7.14 -8.12 -3.13
C SER A 28 -7.64 -9.53 -3.43
N PHE A 29 -7.09 -10.23 -4.42
CA PHE A 29 -7.48 -11.62 -4.73
C PHE A 29 -7.10 -12.60 -3.62
N ALA A 30 -5.95 -12.42 -2.96
CA ALA A 30 -5.57 -13.26 -1.83
C ALA A 30 -6.48 -13.01 -0.62
N ALA A 31 -6.88 -11.75 -0.41
CA ALA A 31 -7.78 -11.33 0.66
C ALA A 31 -9.28 -11.59 0.37
N GLY A 32 -9.64 -12.15 -0.79
CA GLY A 32 -11.04 -12.38 -1.17
C GLY A 32 -11.83 -11.11 -1.50
N GLN A 33 -11.14 -10.01 -1.79
CA GLN A 33 -11.70 -8.68 -2.11
C GLN A 33 -11.45 -8.27 -3.57
N GLY A 34 -10.99 -9.20 -4.41
CA GLY A 34 -10.68 -8.93 -5.82
C GLY A 34 -11.94 -8.75 -6.67
N ASP A 35 -11.87 -7.81 -7.60
CA ASP A 35 -12.95 -7.45 -8.52
C ASP A 35 -12.42 -7.19 -9.95
N GLU A 36 -13.28 -6.67 -10.83
CA GLU A 36 -12.91 -6.39 -12.23
C GLU A 36 -11.95 -5.21 -12.41
N HIS A 37 -11.68 -4.44 -11.34
CA HIS A 37 -10.74 -3.32 -11.34
C HIS A 37 -9.41 -3.67 -10.65
N SER A 38 -9.35 -4.82 -9.98
CA SER A 38 -8.16 -5.31 -9.30
C SER A 38 -7.08 -5.71 -10.28
N ASP A 39 -5.83 -5.48 -9.87
CA ASP A 39 -4.65 -6.10 -10.47
C ASP A 39 -4.44 -7.52 -9.90
N ILE A 40 -3.43 -8.21 -10.43
CA ILE A 40 -2.97 -9.50 -9.91
C ILE A 40 -1.52 -9.35 -9.43
N GLU A 41 -1.17 -9.89 -8.27
CA GLU A 41 0.12 -9.58 -7.64
C GLU A 41 0.79 -10.85 -7.10
N PHE A 42 2.05 -11.08 -7.49
CA PHE A 42 2.79 -12.30 -7.16
C PHE A 42 4.26 -12.06 -6.82
N TRP A 43 4.77 -12.83 -5.88
CA TRP A 43 6.21 -13.08 -5.75
C TRP A 43 6.54 -14.49 -6.24
N LEU A 44 7.57 -14.60 -7.06
CA LEU A 44 8.05 -15.83 -7.67
C LEU A 44 9.51 -16.02 -7.29
N PHE A 45 9.80 -17.06 -6.52
CA PHE A 45 11.13 -17.37 -6.01
C PHE A 45 11.73 -18.52 -6.81
N PHE A 46 12.79 -18.22 -7.54
CA PHE A 46 13.52 -19.18 -8.37
C PHE A 46 14.82 -19.62 -7.68
N ASP A 47 15.37 -20.77 -8.08
CA ASP A 47 16.78 -21.02 -7.79
C ASP A 47 17.66 -19.96 -8.46
N PRO A 48 18.80 -19.56 -7.88
CA PRO A 48 19.63 -18.47 -8.42
C PRO A 48 20.02 -18.64 -9.89
N ALA A 49 20.33 -19.88 -10.31
CA ALA A 49 20.67 -20.18 -11.70
C ALA A 49 19.46 -20.01 -12.65
N ALA A 50 18.28 -20.46 -12.24
CA ALA A 50 17.05 -20.30 -13.01
C ALA A 50 16.66 -18.81 -13.08
N ARG A 51 16.78 -18.08 -11.98
CA ARG A 51 16.53 -16.63 -11.94
C ARG A 51 17.42 -15.86 -12.90
N ALA A 52 18.70 -16.22 -12.96
CA ALA A 52 19.68 -15.54 -13.81
C ALA A 52 19.43 -15.76 -15.31
N ALA A 53 18.86 -16.90 -15.68
CA ALA A 53 18.51 -17.22 -17.07
C ALA A 53 17.11 -16.70 -17.49
N LEU A 54 16.28 -16.29 -16.54
CA LEU A 54 14.91 -15.86 -16.77
C LEU A 54 14.85 -14.49 -17.45
N ASP A 55 14.07 -14.39 -18.52
CA ASP A 55 13.55 -13.12 -19.04
C ASP A 55 12.16 -12.85 -18.44
N PRO A 56 12.02 -11.86 -17.53
CA PRO A 56 10.75 -11.52 -16.91
C PRO A 56 9.64 -11.15 -17.90
N ALA A 57 9.97 -10.48 -19.00
CA ALA A 57 8.96 -10.05 -19.97
C ALA A 57 8.44 -11.24 -20.77
N ALA A 58 9.33 -12.14 -21.17
CA ALA A 58 8.94 -13.40 -21.82
C ALA A 58 8.09 -14.26 -20.89
N TRP A 59 8.45 -14.39 -19.61
CA TRP A 59 7.66 -15.15 -18.63
C TRP A 59 6.25 -14.57 -18.48
N CYS A 60 6.11 -13.25 -18.36
CA CYS A 60 4.79 -12.60 -18.32
C CYS A 60 3.98 -12.86 -19.61
N ALA A 61 4.63 -12.94 -20.77
CA ALA A 61 3.98 -13.25 -22.05
C ALA A 61 3.50 -14.70 -22.16
N GLU A 62 4.03 -15.62 -21.35
CA GLU A 62 3.51 -16.99 -21.23
C GLU A 62 2.19 -17.05 -20.45
N VAL A 63 1.95 -16.11 -19.52
CA VAL A 63 0.68 -16.03 -18.78
C VAL A 63 -0.47 -15.70 -19.73
N ALA A 64 -0.29 -14.67 -20.55
CA ALA A 64 -1.22 -14.18 -21.56
C ALA A 64 -0.49 -13.16 -22.46
N PRO A 65 -1.05 -12.78 -23.63
CA PRO A 65 -0.48 -11.67 -24.42
C PRO A 65 -0.30 -10.42 -23.56
N VAL A 66 0.86 -9.77 -23.64
CA VAL A 66 1.19 -8.56 -22.87
C VAL A 66 1.43 -7.40 -23.83
N ASN A 67 0.84 -6.23 -23.54
CA ASN A 67 1.05 -5.01 -24.33
C ASN A 67 2.38 -4.34 -23.96
N LEU A 68 2.76 -4.38 -22.68
CA LEU A 68 4.00 -3.80 -22.16
C LEU A 68 4.38 -4.46 -20.83
N VAL A 69 5.67 -4.70 -20.63
CA VAL A 69 6.24 -5.01 -19.31
C VAL A 69 7.21 -3.89 -18.94
N VAL A 70 7.02 -3.28 -17.79
CA VAL A 70 7.93 -2.27 -17.23
C VAL A 70 8.54 -2.77 -15.94
N ARG A 71 9.75 -2.32 -15.63
CA ARG A 71 10.29 -2.40 -14.27
C ARG A 71 10.03 -1.09 -13.56
N ASN A 72 9.23 -1.11 -12.49
CA ASN A 72 8.86 0.09 -11.75
C ASN A 72 10.00 0.59 -10.85
N GLU A 73 9.78 1.71 -10.17
CA GLU A 73 10.72 2.38 -9.27
C GLU A 73 11.10 1.55 -8.02
N PHE A 74 10.31 0.50 -7.71
CA PHE A 74 10.59 -0.44 -6.62
C PHE A 74 11.32 -1.69 -7.10
N GLY A 75 11.62 -1.79 -8.39
CA GLY A 75 12.35 -2.90 -8.99
C GLY A 75 11.45 -4.08 -9.41
N THR A 76 10.14 -3.94 -9.30
CA THR A 76 9.13 -4.95 -9.63
C THR A 76 8.75 -4.89 -11.12
N HIS A 77 8.40 -6.03 -11.71
CA HIS A 77 7.95 -6.10 -13.10
C HIS A 77 6.43 -5.96 -13.15
N VAL A 78 5.93 -4.96 -13.87
CA VAL A 78 4.51 -4.71 -14.06
C VAL A 78 4.16 -5.00 -15.51
N ALA A 79 3.31 -6.01 -15.72
CA ALA A 79 2.76 -6.40 -17.01
C ALA A 79 1.40 -5.72 -17.23
N PHE A 80 1.18 -5.21 -18.44
CA PHE A 80 -0.09 -4.65 -18.88
C PHE A 80 -0.75 -5.61 -19.89
N PHE A 81 -1.71 -6.40 -19.42
CA PHE A 81 -2.47 -7.33 -20.24
C PHE A 81 -3.59 -6.61 -21.03
N PRO A 82 -4.14 -7.21 -22.10
CA PRO A 82 -5.36 -6.74 -22.77
C PRO A 82 -6.51 -6.52 -21.77
N GLY A 83 -7.41 -5.57 -22.06
CA GLY A 83 -8.44 -5.18 -21.10
C GLY A 83 -7.92 -4.27 -19.98
N PRO A 84 -6.91 -3.44 -20.30
CA PRO A 84 -5.83 -2.94 -19.41
C PRO A 84 -5.74 -3.51 -17.99
N VAL A 85 -5.62 -4.84 -17.85
CA VAL A 85 -5.39 -5.46 -16.54
C VAL A 85 -3.92 -5.41 -16.19
N ARG A 86 -3.60 -4.86 -15.01
CA ARG A 86 -2.24 -4.82 -14.47
C ARG A 86 -1.92 -6.14 -13.76
N GLY A 87 -0.70 -6.63 -13.93
CA GLY A 87 -0.13 -7.69 -13.13
C GLY A 87 1.24 -7.30 -12.59
N GLU A 88 1.44 -7.42 -11.28
CA GLU A 88 2.68 -7.13 -10.59
C GLU A 88 3.42 -8.42 -10.24
N PHE A 89 4.68 -8.54 -10.68
CA PHE A 89 5.49 -9.74 -10.54
C PHE A 89 6.87 -9.42 -9.97
N HIS A 90 7.14 -9.96 -8.79
CA HIS A 90 8.45 -9.92 -8.15
C HIS A 90 9.20 -11.20 -8.48
N PHE A 91 10.14 -11.11 -9.42
CA PHE A 91 11.02 -12.23 -9.79
C PHE A 91 12.26 -12.22 -8.90
N ALA A 92 12.27 -13.08 -7.88
CA ALA A 92 13.28 -13.16 -6.83
C ALA A 92 13.98 -14.52 -6.81
N THR A 93 14.98 -14.66 -5.94
CA THR A 93 15.65 -15.95 -5.67
C THR A 93 15.13 -16.59 -4.39
N THR A 94 15.33 -17.89 -4.20
CA THR A 94 15.04 -18.57 -2.93
C THR A 94 15.80 -18.01 -1.72
N GLY A 95 16.90 -17.28 -1.95
CA GLY A 95 17.61 -16.52 -0.90
C GLY A 95 16.77 -15.36 -0.35
N ASP A 96 15.88 -14.81 -1.16
CA ASP A 96 15.10 -13.60 -0.84
C ASP A 96 13.81 -13.92 -0.05
N ILE A 97 13.45 -15.20 0.12
CA ILE A 97 12.24 -15.62 0.87
C ILE A 97 12.22 -15.02 2.27
N GLY A 98 13.39 -14.88 2.92
CA GLY A 98 13.50 -14.29 4.25
C GLY A 98 13.01 -12.85 4.34
N SER A 99 13.10 -12.07 3.25
CA SER A 99 12.63 -10.67 3.22
C SER A 99 11.11 -10.53 3.36
N VAL A 100 10.35 -11.59 3.12
CA VAL A 100 8.89 -11.61 3.36
C VAL A 100 8.60 -11.42 4.86
N ALA A 101 9.50 -11.85 5.75
CA ALA A 101 9.33 -11.66 7.20
C ALA A 101 9.33 -10.18 7.63
N ASP A 102 9.82 -9.28 6.79
CA ASP A 102 9.87 -7.84 7.08
C ASP A 102 8.57 -7.10 6.69
N TRP A 103 7.59 -7.82 6.12
CA TRP A 103 6.31 -7.23 5.76
C TRP A 103 5.54 -6.82 7.01
N PRO A 104 4.80 -5.70 6.98
CA PRO A 104 4.05 -5.24 8.15
C PRO A 104 2.90 -6.18 8.52
N ALA A 105 2.36 -6.93 7.55
CA ALA A 105 1.35 -7.95 7.71
C ALA A 105 1.20 -8.79 6.44
N ARG A 106 0.63 -9.99 6.56
CA ARG A 106 0.33 -10.86 5.39
C ARG A 106 -0.99 -10.53 4.69
N GLY A 107 -1.97 -9.95 5.39
CA GLY A 107 -3.24 -9.47 4.80
C GLY A 107 -4.24 -10.54 4.35
N ALA A 108 -3.85 -11.82 4.31
CA ALA A 108 -4.69 -12.94 3.93
C ALA A 108 -4.21 -14.24 4.57
N ALA A 109 -5.07 -15.26 4.64
CA ALA A 109 -4.72 -16.60 5.10
C ALA A 109 -3.55 -17.19 4.32
N VAL A 110 -2.63 -17.88 4.99
CA VAL A 110 -1.42 -18.47 4.37
C VAL A 110 -1.78 -19.35 3.16
N ASP A 111 -2.81 -20.20 3.29
CA ASP A 111 -3.27 -21.10 2.23
C ASP A 111 -3.87 -20.36 1.02
N ALA A 112 -4.39 -19.15 1.22
CA ALA A 112 -4.89 -18.31 0.12
C ALA A 112 -3.74 -17.61 -0.63
N MET A 113 -2.62 -17.36 0.06
CA MET A 113 -1.44 -16.71 -0.50
C MET A 113 -0.51 -17.69 -1.19
N VAL A 114 -0.21 -18.85 -0.61
CA VAL A 114 0.77 -19.79 -1.16
C VAL A 114 0.27 -20.39 -2.49
N VAL A 115 1.04 -20.19 -3.55
CA VAL A 115 0.79 -20.77 -4.88
C VAL A 115 1.55 -22.08 -5.03
N VAL A 116 2.84 -22.06 -4.67
CA VAL A 116 3.78 -23.19 -4.66
C VAL A 116 4.77 -22.98 -3.50
N ASP A 117 5.15 -24.05 -2.79
CA ASP A 117 6.23 -24.03 -1.80
C ASP A 117 6.94 -25.39 -1.78
N ARG A 118 7.84 -25.63 -2.74
CA ARG A 118 8.43 -26.97 -2.96
C ARG A 118 9.40 -27.38 -1.87
N ASP A 119 10.07 -26.39 -1.28
CA ASP A 119 11.09 -26.59 -0.25
C ASP A 119 10.54 -26.39 1.17
N GLY A 120 9.25 -26.04 1.31
CA GLY A 120 8.58 -25.81 2.60
C GLY A 120 9.13 -24.61 3.36
N ARG A 121 9.74 -23.65 2.67
CA ARG A 121 10.42 -22.49 3.28
C ARG A 121 9.54 -21.26 3.34
N LEU A 122 8.55 -21.15 2.46
CA LEU A 122 7.74 -19.94 2.32
C LEU A 122 6.58 -19.91 3.33
N ALA A 123 5.85 -21.01 3.47
CA ALA A 123 4.68 -21.06 4.36
C ALA A 123 5.03 -20.73 5.83
N PRO A 124 6.15 -21.21 6.42
CA PRO A 124 6.52 -20.83 7.78
C PRO A 124 6.83 -19.33 7.94
N VAL A 125 7.43 -18.71 6.92
CA VAL A 125 7.72 -17.25 6.94
C VAL A 125 6.42 -16.45 6.94
N LEU A 126 5.47 -16.81 6.07
CA LEU A 126 4.15 -16.18 6.06
C LEU A 126 3.38 -16.41 7.36
N ALA A 127 3.46 -17.62 7.95
CA ALA A 127 2.81 -17.93 9.22
C ALA A 127 3.39 -17.13 10.41
N GLY A 128 4.64 -16.66 10.30
CA GLY A 128 5.27 -15.79 11.30
C GLY A 128 4.81 -14.34 11.26
N LEU A 129 4.20 -13.89 10.15
CA LEU A 129 3.67 -12.54 10.02
C LEU A 129 2.31 -12.38 10.71
N PRO A 130 2.01 -11.22 11.30
CA PRO A 130 0.66 -10.91 11.74
C PRO A 130 -0.27 -10.83 10.52
N GLU A 131 -1.53 -11.25 10.69
CA GLU A 131 -2.52 -11.17 9.60
C GLU A 131 -2.87 -9.72 9.25
N HIS A 132 -2.94 -8.87 10.26
CA HIS A 132 -3.24 -7.45 10.13
C HIS A 132 -2.07 -6.62 10.66
N PRO A 133 -1.83 -5.42 10.11
CA PRO A 133 -0.74 -4.56 10.56
C PRO A 133 -1.00 -4.05 11.98
N ALA A 134 0.08 -3.69 12.68
CA ALA A 134 -0.04 -2.97 13.94
C ALA A 134 -0.70 -1.59 13.71
N ILE A 135 -1.67 -1.27 14.56
CA ILE A 135 -2.39 0.00 14.55
C ILE A 135 -1.87 0.84 15.73
N PRO A 136 -1.52 2.12 15.52
CA PRO A 136 -1.12 3.02 16.60
C PRO A 136 -2.13 3.04 17.74
N GLY A 137 -1.68 2.74 18.95
CA GLY A 137 -2.54 2.62 20.13
C GLY A 137 -2.13 3.52 21.30
N ASP A 138 -0.87 3.92 21.37
CA ASP A 138 -0.36 4.77 22.45
C ASP A 138 -0.23 6.25 22.03
N PRO A 139 -0.13 7.18 23.01
CA PRO A 139 -0.03 8.61 22.72
C PRO A 139 1.16 9.01 21.86
N ALA A 140 2.30 8.33 21.97
CA ALA A 140 3.50 8.65 21.23
C ALA A 140 3.37 8.21 19.76
N GLU A 141 2.82 7.02 19.50
CA GLU A 141 2.54 6.54 18.14
C GLU A 141 1.49 7.42 17.44
N ILE A 142 0.44 7.83 18.17
CA ILE A 142 -0.58 8.75 17.65
C ILE A 142 0.01 10.13 17.35
N ALA A 143 0.88 10.64 18.24
CA ALA A 143 1.58 11.89 18.01
C ALA A 143 2.50 11.82 16.79
N ASP A 144 3.22 10.72 16.58
CA ASP A 144 4.06 10.50 15.39
C ASP A 144 3.22 10.46 14.11
N LEU A 145 2.11 9.71 14.11
CA LEU A 145 1.18 9.64 12.98
C LEU A 145 0.70 11.04 12.56
N CYS A 146 0.24 11.83 13.53
CA CYS A 146 -0.26 13.18 13.25
C CYS A 146 0.89 14.16 12.92
N GLY A 147 2.06 13.98 13.52
CA GLY A 147 3.28 14.73 13.21
C GLY A 147 3.69 14.62 11.75
N ARG A 148 3.57 13.44 11.15
CA ARG A 148 3.84 13.23 9.71
C ARG A 148 2.87 14.03 8.82
N PHE A 149 1.60 14.16 9.21
CA PHE A 149 0.64 15.04 8.54
C PHE A 149 1.08 16.51 8.59
N ALA A 150 1.40 17.03 9.78
CA ALA A 150 1.90 18.40 9.92
C ALA A 150 3.19 18.64 9.12
N ASN A 151 4.13 17.70 9.13
CA ASN A 151 5.39 17.80 8.38
C ASN A 151 5.13 18.10 6.89
N TRP A 152 4.25 17.34 6.25
CA TRP A 152 3.93 17.54 4.83
C TRP A 152 3.13 18.81 4.56
N LEU A 153 2.19 19.15 5.45
CA LEU A 153 1.40 20.37 5.34
C LEU A 153 2.27 21.63 5.47
N VAL A 154 3.20 21.66 6.43
CA VAL A 154 4.15 22.77 6.62
C VAL A 154 5.05 22.92 5.40
N LEU A 155 5.56 21.81 4.84
CA LEU A 155 6.32 21.86 3.60
C LEU A 155 5.48 22.48 2.47
N ALA A 156 4.24 22.02 2.27
CA ALA A 156 3.34 22.55 1.25
C ALA A 156 3.10 24.06 1.40
N LEU A 157 2.84 24.54 2.61
CA LEU A 157 2.66 25.97 2.90
C LEU A 157 3.89 26.80 2.52
N HIS A 158 5.09 26.37 2.93
CA HIS A 158 6.31 27.12 2.66
C HIS A 158 6.70 27.15 1.18
N VAL A 159 6.57 26.02 0.48
CA VAL A 159 6.89 25.98 -0.96
C VAL A 159 5.82 26.72 -1.78
N THR A 160 4.56 26.76 -1.32
CA THR A 160 3.52 27.64 -1.87
C THR A 160 3.89 29.11 -1.71
N ALA A 161 4.31 29.54 -0.52
CA ALA A 161 4.71 30.91 -0.25
C ALA A 161 5.90 31.38 -1.11
N ARG A 162 6.73 30.44 -1.58
CA ARG A 162 7.84 30.69 -2.52
C ARG A 162 7.41 30.71 -3.99
N GLY A 163 6.19 30.28 -4.30
CA GLY A 163 5.69 30.13 -5.68
C GLY A 163 6.04 28.78 -6.34
N GLU A 164 6.55 27.80 -5.60
CA GLU A 164 6.84 26.44 -6.11
C GLU A 164 5.55 25.59 -6.15
N LEU A 165 4.55 26.03 -6.93
CA LEU A 165 3.17 25.50 -6.87
C LEU A 165 3.06 24.00 -7.20
N LEU A 166 3.89 23.48 -8.11
CA LEU A 166 3.89 22.04 -8.45
C LEU A 166 4.45 21.19 -7.30
N ARG A 167 5.48 21.69 -6.61
CA ARG A 167 6.03 21.05 -5.42
C ARG A 167 5.05 21.12 -4.25
N ALA A 168 4.30 22.22 -4.14
CA ALA A 168 3.22 22.32 -3.16
C ALA A 168 2.16 21.24 -3.39
N ARG A 169 1.75 21.04 -4.64
CA ARG A 169 0.77 20.01 -5.02
C ARG A 169 1.24 18.60 -4.66
N ASP A 170 2.52 18.29 -4.91
CA ASP A 170 3.13 17.02 -4.51
C ASP A 170 3.11 16.82 -2.98
N ALA A 171 3.54 17.84 -2.22
CA ALA A 171 3.51 17.81 -0.75
C ALA A 171 2.07 17.69 -0.19
N LEU A 172 1.08 18.33 -0.82
CA LEU A 172 -0.34 18.21 -0.44
C LEU A 172 -0.87 16.80 -0.68
N GLY A 173 -0.41 16.10 -1.72
CA GLY A 173 -0.72 14.68 -1.93
C GLY A 173 -0.26 13.81 -0.75
N HIS A 174 0.95 14.07 -0.23
CA HIS A 174 1.43 13.39 0.97
C HIS A 174 0.66 13.77 2.23
N ALA A 175 0.33 15.05 2.43
CA ALA A 175 -0.47 15.49 3.57
C ALA A 175 -1.86 14.84 3.55
N ALA A 176 -2.54 14.83 2.40
CA ALA A 176 -3.84 14.18 2.23
C ALA A 176 -3.78 12.67 2.54
N ARG A 177 -2.71 11.97 2.13
CA ARG A 177 -2.51 10.57 2.48
C ARG A 177 -2.40 10.35 4.00
N HIS A 178 -1.67 11.23 4.71
CA HIS A 178 -1.56 11.14 6.17
C HIS A 178 -2.86 11.48 6.89
N LEU A 179 -3.63 12.43 6.36
CA LEU A 179 -4.97 12.73 6.87
C LEU A 179 -5.88 11.50 6.80
N LEU A 180 -5.80 10.70 5.73
CA LEU A 180 -6.59 9.46 5.63
C LEU A 180 -6.20 8.45 6.72
N TRP A 181 -4.92 8.27 7.05
CA TRP A 181 -4.53 7.42 8.19
C TRP A 181 -5.08 7.95 9.52
N MET A 182 -5.02 9.26 9.76
CA MET A 182 -5.60 9.87 10.96
C MET A 182 -7.12 9.64 11.02
N ALA A 183 -7.83 9.79 9.90
CA ALA A 183 -9.26 9.53 9.82
C ALA A 183 -9.60 8.06 10.04
N ARG A 184 -8.86 7.14 9.43
CA ARG A 184 -8.99 5.68 9.64
C ARG A 184 -8.91 5.32 11.12
N LEU A 185 -7.94 5.89 11.84
CA LEU A 185 -7.77 5.64 13.26
C LEU A 185 -8.88 6.27 14.11
N ALA A 186 -9.27 7.51 13.81
CA ALA A 186 -10.29 8.23 14.58
C ALA A 186 -11.70 7.62 14.44
N GLU A 187 -11.99 7.00 13.31
CA GLU A 187 -13.29 6.38 12.99
C GLU A 187 -13.31 4.86 13.21
N ASP A 188 -12.24 4.29 13.80
CA ASP A 188 -12.05 2.83 13.97
C ASP A 188 -12.22 2.03 12.65
N SER A 189 -11.86 2.65 11.52
CA SER A 189 -12.04 2.13 10.17
C SER A 189 -10.73 1.55 9.62
N THR A 190 -10.08 0.68 10.38
CA THR A 190 -8.66 0.33 10.20
C THR A 190 -8.39 -0.87 9.28
N ALA A 191 -9.43 -1.49 8.70
CA ALA A 191 -9.29 -2.66 7.81
C ALA A 191 -8.35 -2.41 6.61
N HIS A 192 -8.34 -1.18 6.07
CA HIS A 192 -7.48 -0.77 4.96
C HIS A 192 -6.25 0.04 5.41
N TRP A 193 -5.68 -0.25 6.58
CA TRP A 193 -4.59 0.53 7.16
C TRP A 193 -3.38 0.71 6.23
N LEU A 194 -2.90 -0.34 5.55
CA LEU A 194 -1.72 -0.20 4.66
C LEU A 194 -2.01 0.66 3.40
N THR A 195 -3.27 0.77 3.01
CA THR A 195 -3.74 1.49 1.82
C THR A 195 -4.87 2.45 2.22
N PRO A 196 -4.59 3.54 2.95
CA PRO A 196 -5.61 4.30 3.67
C PRO A 196 -6.67 4.95 2.76
N SER A 197 -6.38 5.12 1.47
CA SER A 197 -7.31 5.62 0.45
C SER A 197 -8.25 4.56 -0.11
N ARG A 198 -7.95 3.26 0.04
CA ARG A 198 -8.79 2.19 -0.50
C ARG A 198 -10.17 2.25 0.15
N ALA A 199 -11.22 2.35 -0.67
CA ALA A 199 -12.62 2.44 -0.23
C ALA A 199 -12.94 3.62 0.73
N ALA A 200 -12.08 4.66 0.77
CA ALA A 200 -12.26 5.79 1.68
C ALA A 200 -13.60 6.50 1.50
N GLU A 201 -14.11 6.61 0.27
CA GLU A 201 -15.40 7.24 -0.05
C GLU A 201 -16.60 6.52 0.57
N ALA A 202 -16.47 5.20 0.83
CA ALA A 202 -17.51 4.38 1.43
C ALA A 202 -17.34 4.22 2.95
N GLU A 203 -16.09 4.32 3.44
CA GLU A 203 -15.73 3.91 4.80
C GLU A 203 -15.37 5.08 5.73
N LEU A 204 -15.18 6.30 5.19
CA LEU A 204 -14.84 7.50 5.95
C LEU A 204 -15.91 8.59 5.82
N PRO A 205 -15.97 9.56 6.75
CA PRO A 205 -16.93 10.65 6.68
C PRO A 205 -16.80 11.48 5.39
N ALA A 206 -17.93 11.89 4.83
CA ALA A 206 -17.98 12.71 3.62
C ALA A 206 -17.17 14.02 3.73
N ARG A 207 -17.06 14.61 4.94
CA ARG A 207 -16.22 15.79 5.19
C ARG A 207 -14.73 15.52 4.98
N THR A 208 -14.24 14.34 5.39
CA THR A 208 -12.86 13.91 5.20
C THR A 208 -12.57 13.71 3.71
N VAL A 209 -13.48 13.03 3.01
CA VAL A 209 -13.38 12.80 1.55
C VAL A 209 -13.36 14.12 0.80
N ALA A 210 -14.24 15.07 1.16
CA ALA A 210 -14.29 16.39 0.56
C ALA A 210 -12.99 17.19 0.80
N ALA A 211 -12.43 17.16 2.02
CA ALA A 211 -11.17 17.83 2.33
C ALA A 211 -9.99 17.26 1.53
N VAL A 212 -9.91 15.94 1.39
CA VAL A 212 -8.89 15.27 0.58
C VAL A 212 -9.05 15.57 -0.91
N ALA A 213 -10.28 15.61 -1.41
CA ALA A 213 -10.58 15.94 -2.81
C ALA A 213 -10.28 17.41 -3.15
N GLU A 214 -10.57 18.34 -2.24
CA GLU A 214 -10.20 19.75 -2.39
C GLU A 214 -8.67 19.92 -2.36
N SER A 215 -7.99 19.18 -1.48
CA SER A 215 -6.53 19.14 -1.38
C SER A 215 -5.90 20.53 -1.20
N SER A 216 -6.57 21.42 -0.47
CA SER A 216 -6.05 22.74 -0.12
C SER A 216 -5.43 22.74 1.28
N PRO A 217 -4.42 23.58 1.58
CA PRO A 217 -3.88 23.67 2.92
C PRO A 217 -4.96 23.92 3.99
N ALA A 218 -5.93 24.79 3.69
CA ALA A 218 -7.01 25.13 4.61
C ALA A 218 -8.01 23.99 4.85
N SER A 219 -8.43 23.28 3.80
CA SER A 219 -9.34 22.14 3.94
C SER A 219 -8.69 20.99 4.69
N LEU A 220 -7.45 20.63 4.32
CA LEU A 220 -6.69 19.57 4.97
C LEU A 220 -6.40 19.91 6.43
N TRP A 221 -5.99 21.14 6.74
CA TRP A 221 -5.72 21.54 8.11
C TRP A 221 -6.96 21.50 8.99
N ARG A 222 -8.10 22.03 8.51
CA ARG A 222 -9.35 22.04 9.26
C ARG A 222 -9.76 20.62 9.69
N GLU A 223 -9.78 19.71 8.73
CA GLU A 223 -10.13 18.30 8.97
C GLU A 223 -9.07 17.58 9.83
N GLY A 224 -7.79 17.77 9.50
CA GLY A 224 -6.68 17.14 10.22
C GLY A 224 -6.56 17.60 11.67
N ARG A 225 -6.78 18.89 11.95
CA ARG A 225 -6.79 19.45 13.30
C ARG A 225 -7.92 18.86 14.14
N GLU A 226 -9.13 18.72 13.60
CA GLU A 226 -10.25 18.07 14.28
C GLU A 226 -9.91 16.61 14.63
N ARG A 227 -9.38 15.85 13.66
CA ARG A 227 -8.96 14.46 13.85
C ARG A 227 -7.83 14.32 14.87
N TRP A 228 -6.82 15.19 14.82
CA TRP A 228 -5.71 15.19 15.76
C TRP A 228 -6.21 15.41 17.19
N LEU A 229 -7.10 16.39 17.42
CA LEU A 229 -7.69 16.63 18.73
C LEU A 229 -8.48 15.42 19.24
N ALA A 230 -9.29 14.79 18.38
CA ALA A 230 -10.06 13.60 18.76
C ALA A 230 -9.14 12.43 19.15
N LEU A 231 -8.09 12.18 18.37
CA LEU A 231 -7.12 11.12 18.64
C LEU A 231 -6.34 11.34 19.94
N LEU A 232 -5.90 12.57 20.21
CA LEU A 232 -5.21 12.90 21.46
C LEU A 232 -6.14 12.80 22.66
N ALA A 233 -7.39 13.23 22.54
CA ALA A 233 -8.38 13.10 23.60
C ALA A 233 -8.65 11.62 23.95
N ALA A 234 -8.69 10.75 22.95
CA ALA A 234 -8.86 9.30 23.14
C ALA A 234 -7.63 8.64 23.78
N ALA A 235 -6.42 9.09 23.42
CA ALA A 235 -5.17 8.50 23.92
C ALA A 235 -4.67 9.12 25.23
N GLY A 236 -5.17 10.30 25.63
CA GLY A 236 -4.65 11.06 26.77
C GLY A 236 -3.41 11.89 26.47
N GLY A 237 -3.24 12.33 25.22
CA GLY A 237 -2.14 13.22 24.79
C GLY A 237 -2.53 14.70 24.82
N GLU A 238 -1.52 15.58 24.81
CA GLU A 238 -1.72 17.03 24.72
C GLU A 238 -1.44 17.55 23.30
N PRO A 239 -2.24 18.49 22.78
CA PRO A 239 -2.00 19.05 21.46
C PRO A 239 -0.77 19.97 21.46
N PRO A 240 0.03 19.99 20.37
CA PRO A 240 1.13 20.93 20.22
C PRO A 240 0.58 22.35 19.92
N ALA A 241 0.10 23.04 20.96
CA ALA A 241 -0.67 24.27 20.84
C ALA A 241 0.03 25.39 20.04
N ALA A 242 1.35 25.51 20.18
CA ALA A 242 2.13 26.50 19.43
C ALA A 242 2.09 26.24 17.91
N LEU A 243 2.29 24.98 17.50
CA LEU A 243 2.20 24.57 16.09
C LEU A 243 0.78 24.77 15.55
N PHE A 244 -0.24 24.43 16.34
CA PHE A 244 -1.63 24.61 15.93
C PHE A 244 -1.94 26.08 15.68
N ALA A 245 -1.50 26.98 16.56
CA ALA A 245 -1.68 28.42 16.37
C ALA A 245 -0.93 28.97 15.14
N GLU A 246 0.22 28.41 14.80
CA GLU A 246 0.93 28.75 13.57
C GLU A 246 0.18 28.30 12.32
N LEU A 247 -0.27 27.04 12.28
CA LEU A 247 -1.03 26.49 11.16
C LEU A 247 -2.40 27.16 11.01
N ASP A 248 -3.09 27.47 12.10
CA ASP A 248 -4.34 28.23 12.11
C ASP A 248 -4.14 29.59 11.41
N ARG A 249 -3.00 30.28 11.62
CA ARG A 249 -2.70 31.56 10.94
C ARG A 249 -2.32 31.39 9.47
N LEU A 250 -1.59 30.33 9.13
CA LEU A 250 -1.12 30.09 7.75
C LEU A 250 -2.22 29.57 6.82
N THR A 251 -3.35 29.14 7.39
CA THR A 251 -4.46 28.50 6.66
C THR A 251 -5.80 29.22 6.82
N ALA A 252 -5.81 30.36 7.51
CA ALA A 252 -6.98 31.23 7.69
C ALA A 252 -7.48 31.86 6.39
#